data_AF-F2R884-F1
#
_entry.id   AF-F2R884-F1
#
_cell.length_a   1.000
_cell.length_b   1.000
_cell.length_c   1.000
_cell.angle_alpha   90.00
_cell.angle_beta   90.00
_cell.angle_gamma   90.00
#
_symmetry.space_group_name_H-M   'P 1'
#
loop_
_entity.id
_entity.type
_entity.pdbx_description
1 polymer ?
#
loop_
_entity_poly.entity_id
_entity_poly.type
_entity_poly.pdbx_seq_one_letter_code
_entity_poly.pdbx_strand_id
1 'polypeptide(L)'
;MSPPGPRACWPTAPRRSRTRIPPSLRRPRPPARRAPGADHAPARTDPRYWSHALNQQPTPRTYGAYQARSIAARLDHLNEYLTRPGTPPDTVAVLADVFDPEHGALGAFTTLAATASRFAQQQATQGLLPPEVWLALGRAANELNDIGLDLDEHLDTLAAARTPSTTPVKPPVPVPLVVRRHR
;
A
#
# COMPACT_ATOMS: atom_id res chain seq x y z
N MET A 1 24.35 2.85 -61.51
CA MET A 1 25.18 2.90 -60.29
C MET A 1 25.56 4.36 -60.05
N SER A 2 24.88 5.01 -59.11
CA SER A 2 25.15 6.40 -58.73
C SER A 2 25.93 6.43 -57.41
N PRO A 3 26.93 7.33 -57.24
CA PRO A 3 27.79 7.33 -56.06
C PRO A 3 27.11 7.98 -54.83
N PRO A 4 27.59 7.65 -53.61
CA PRO A 4 27.02 8.17 -52.36
C PRO A 4 27.43 9.63 -52.10
N GLY A 5 26.49 10.41 -51.57
CA GLY A 5 26.67 11.81 -51.19
C GLY A 5 27.59 12.02 -49.96
N PRO A 6 28.12 13.24 -49.76
CA PRO A 6 29.17 13.52 -48.79
C PRO A 6 28.67 13.63 -47.35
N ARG A 7 29.51 13.12 -46.43
CA ARG A 7 29.36 13.20 -44.97
C ARG A 7 29.59 14.63 -44.49
N ALA A 8 28.63 15.17 -43.73
CA ALA A 8 28.76 16.45 -43.06
C ALA A 8 29.72 16.35 -41.86
N CYS A 9 30.81 17.12 -41.90
CA CYS A 9 31.72 17.35 -40.77
C CYS A 9 31.07 18.36 -39.80
N TRP A 10 30.91 17.97 -38.54
CA TRP A 10 30.54 18.90 -37.46
C TRP A 10 31.80 19.59 -36.91
N PRO A 11 31.80 20.92 -36.68
CA PRO A 11 32.92 21.60 -36.06
C PRO A 11 32.92 21.40 -34.53
N THR A 12 34.12 21.15 -34.01
CA THR A 12 34.45 20.91 -32.61
C THR A 12 34.27 22.20 -31.78
N ALA A 13 33.53 22.14 -30.67
CA ALA A 13 33.37 23.26 -29.76
C ALA A 13 34.66 23.54 -28.95
N PRO A 14 34.99 24.82 -28.65
CA PRO A 14 36.20 25.16 -27.89
C PRO A 14 36.05 24.84 -26.40
N ARG A 15 37.12 24.25 -25.87
CA ARG A 15 37.35 23.78 -24.50
C ARG A 15 37.35 24.98 -23.52
N ARG A 16 36.34 25.09 -22.66
CA ARG A 16 36.32 26.10 -21.58
C ARG A 16 37.39 25.78 -20.55
N SER A 17 38.37 26.67 -20.44
CA SER A 17 39.40 26.70 -19.40
C SER A 17 38.76 26.86 -18.02
N ARG A 18 38.81 25.82 -17.19
CA ARG A 18 38.47 25.92 -15.76
C ARG A 18 39.58 26.72 -15.07
N THR A 19 39.30 27.97 -14.73
CA THR A 19 40.10 28.75 -13.79
C THR A 19 40.14 28.02 -12.44
N ARG A 20 41.32 27.53 -12.07
CA ARG A 20 41.60 26.88 -10.78
C ARG A 20 41.81 28.00 -9.75
N ILE A 21 40.91 28.12 -8.77
CA ILE A 21 41.05 29.08 -7.67
C ILE A 21 42.28 28.72 -6.83
N PRO A 22 43.20 29.65 -6.53
CA PRO A 22 44.38 29.38 -5.72
C PRO A 22 44.03 29.05 -4.26
N PRO A 23 44.81 28.17 -3.60
CA PRO A 23 44.48 27.62 -2.28
C PRO A 23 44.46 28.66 -1.14
N SER A 24 45.02 29.85 -1.35
CA SER A 24 45.14 30.92 -0.35
C SER A 24 43.86 31.74 -0.12
N LEU A 25 42.78 31.51 -0.89
CA LEU A 25 41.49 32.22 -0.75
C LEU A 25 40.35 31.35 -0.18
N ARG A 26 40.66 30.15 0.35
CA ARG A 26 39.67 29.32 1.04
C ARG A 26 39.45 29.84 2.45
N ARG A 27 38.34 30.55 2.68
CA ARG A 27 37.84 30.84 4.02
C ARG A 27 37.69 29.53 4.83
N PRO A 28 38.02 29.52 6.12
CA PRO A 28 37.78 28.35 6.97
C PRO A 28 36.27 28.05 7.03
N ARG A 29 35.92 26.78 6.83
CA ARG A 29 34.56 26.29 7.05
C ARG A 29 34.20 26.51 8.53
N PRO A 30 33.02 27.08 8.86
CA PRO A 30 32.56 27.10 10.24
C PRO A 30 32.33 25.65 10.71
N PRO A 31 32.56 25.35 12.01
CA PRO A 31 32.28 24.03 12.55
C PRO A 31 30.80 23.71 12.33
N ALA A 32 30.52 22.49 11.86
CA ALA A 32 29.17 22.01 11.65
C ALA A 32 28.38 22.11 12.96
N ARG A 33 27.39 23.00 13.00
CA ARG A 33 26.39 23.04 14.06
C ARG A 33 25.63 21.71 13.98
N ARG A 34 25.87 20.80 14.93
CA ARG A 34 25.03 19.60 15.10
C ARG A 34 23.59 20.07 15.22
N ALA A 35 22.75 19.68 14.27
CA ALA A 35 21.30 19.83 14.41
C ALA A 35 20.86 18.98 15.63
N PRO A 36 20.14 19.54 16.60
CA PRO A 36 19.52 18.74 17.64
C PRO A 36 18.33 18.00 17.02
N GLY A 37 18.31 16.66 17.10
CA GLY A 37 17.15 15.86 16.71
C GLY A 37 17.40 14.73 15.71
N ALA A 38 18.64 14.32 15.46
CA ALA A 38 18.92 13.11 14.66
C ALA A 38 19.03 11.83 15.51
N ASP A 39 18.57 11.86 16.76
CA ASP A 39 18.51 10.68 17.60
C ASP A 39 17.11 10.06 17.52
N HIS A 40 17.08 8.86 16.94
CA HIS A 40 16.00 7.88 17.00
C HIS A 40 14.72 8.27 16.25
N ALA A 41 14.74 8.09 14.91
CA ALA A 41 13.52 7.65 14.25
C ALA A 41 13.25 6.21 14.73
N PRO A 42 12.22 5.95 15.56
CA PRO A 42 11.93 4.59 15.97
C PRO A 42 11.60 3.76 14.73
N ALA A 43 12.01 2.50 14.76
CA ALA A 43 11.74 1.57 13.68
C ALA A 43 10.23 1.58 13.38
N ARG A 44 9.88 1.77 12.11
CA ARG A 44 8.52 1.82 11.56
C ARG A 44 7.70 0.53 11.82
N THR A 45 8.32 -0.43 12.50
CA THR A 45 7.84 -1.79 12.80
C THR A 45 7.49 -1.99 14.27
N ASP A 46 7.66 -0.98 15.15
CA ASP A 46 7.19 -1.09 16.54
C ASP A 46 5.70 -0.70 16.63
N PRO A 47 4.79 -1.64 16.97
CA PRO A 47 3.35 -1.38 17.07
C PRO A 47 3.00 -0.26 18.05
N ARG A 48 3.84 -0.02 19.07
CA ARG A 48 3.62 1.03 20.08
C ARG A 48 3.85 2.44 19.55
N TYR A 49 4.56 2.58 18.42
CA TYR A 49 4.76 3.87 17.77
C TYR A 49 3.43 4.44 17.23
N TRP A 50 2.56 3.58 16.71
CA TRP A 50 1.28 4.00 16.14
C TRP A 50 0.29 4.44 17.23
N SER A 51 0.29 3.78 18.40
CA SER A 51 -0.60 4.13 19.52
C SER A 51 -0.34 5.55 20.05
N HIS A 52 0.91 6.00 20.12
CA HIS A 52 1.24 7.36 20.54
C HIS A 52 1.00 8.41 19.45
N ALA A 53 1.18 8.04 18.17
CA ALA A 53 0.93 8.95 17.05
C ALA A 53 -0.57 9.24 16.83
N LEU A 54 -1.46 8.33 17.21
CA LEU A 54 -2.91 8.47 17.08
C LEU A 54 -3.54 9.38 18.16
N ASN A 55 -2.83 9.65 19.27
CA ASN A 55 -3.34 10.47 20.38
C ASN A 55 -2.94 11.95 20.32
N GLN A 56 -2.20 12.38 19.29
CA GLN A 56 -1.88 13.79 19.07
C GLN A 56 -2.76 14.36 17.96
N GLN A 57 -3.47 15.45 18.27
CA GLN A 57 -4.37 16.09 17.30
C GLN A 57 -3.55 16.74 16.17
N PRO A 58 -3.71 16.32 14.90
CA PRO A 58 -2.98 16.90 13.79
C PRO A 58 -3.44 18.33 13.50
N THR A 59 -2.52 19.16 13.00
CA THR A 59 -2.86 20.49 12.47
C THR A 59 -3.53 20.36 11.09
N PRO A 60 -4.29 21.36 10.62
CA PRO A 60 -4.91 21.31 9.28
C PRO A 60 -3.91 21.00 8.16
N ARG A 61 -2.69 21.55 8.23
CA ARG A 61 -1.61 21.32 7.25
C ARG A 61 -1.08 19.88 7.24
N THR A 62 -1.25 19.14 8.34
CA THR A 62 -0.74 17.77 8.51
C THR A 62 -1.85 16.71 8.54
N TYR A 63 -3.12 17.14 8.50
CA TYR A 63 -4.28 16.28 8.64
C TYR A 63 -4.33 15.17 7.58
N GLY A 64 -4.07 15.48 6.30
CA GLY A 64 -4.07 14.47 5.24
C GLY A 64 -3.00 13.39 5.44
N ALA A 65 -1.77 13.79 5.80
CA ALA A 65 -0.69 12.87 6.09
C ALA A 65 -0.97 12.01 7.34
N TYR A 66 -1.60 12.60 8.34
CA TYR A 66 -2.06 11.88 9.53
C TYR A 66 -3.11 10.82 9.15
N GLN A 67 -4.10 11.16 8.32
CA GLN A 67 -5.14 10.22 7.93
C GLN A 67 -4.58 9.03 7.12
N ALA A 68 -3.70 9.29 6.15
CA ALA A 68 -3.05 8.23 5.38
C ALA A 68 -2.29 7.25 6.29
N ARG A 69 -1.60 7.78 7.31
CA ARG A 69 -0.87 7.00 8.30
C ARG A 69 -1.79 6.21 9.24
N SER A 70 -2.88 6.83 9.69
CA SER A 70 -3.90 6.18 10.52
C SER A 70 -4.54 4.99 9.80
N ILE A 71 -4.84 5.12 8.50
CA ILE A 71 -5.37 4.03 7.67
C ILE A 71 -4.37 2.87 7.63
N ALA A 72 -3.11 3.14 7.30
CA ALA A 72 -2.08 2.09 7.26
C ALA A 72 -1.95 1.35 8.60
N ALA A 73 -1.90 2.08 9.72
CA ALA A 73 -1.81 1.48 11.05
C ALA A 73 -3.03 0.61 11.40
N ARG A 74 -4.24 1.01 10.97
CA ARG A 74 -5.46 0.20 11.18
C ARG A 74 -5.44 -1.09 10.38
N LEU A 75 -4.95 -1.06 9.14
CA LEU A 75 -4.78 -2.26 8.32
C LEU A 75 -3.74 -3.20 8.92
N ASP A 76 -2.63 -2.67 9.43
CA ASP A 76 -1.60 -3.46 10.11
C ASP A 76 -2.18 -4.16 11.36
N HIS A 77 -2.92 -3.43 12.21
CA HIS A 77 -3.59 -4.00 13.38
C HIS A 77 -4.62 -5.08 13.02
N LEU A 78 -5.37 -4.88 11.93
CA LEU A 78 -6.31 -5.89 11.44
C LEU A 78 -5.55 -7.15 11.00
N ASN A 79 -4.45 -7.01 10.27
CA ASN A 79 -3.62 -8.15 9.87
C ASN A 79 -3.03 -8.91 11.08
N GLU A 80 -2.57 -8.20 12.10
CA GLU A 80 -2.13 -8.80 13.37
C GLU A 80 -3.26 -9.54 14.10
N TYR A 81 -4.49 -9.01 14.06
CA TYR A 81 -5.66 -9.69 14.61
C TYR A 81 -5.95 -11.00 13.86
N LEU A 82 -5.96 -10.98 12.53
CA LEU A 82 -6.26 -12.13 11.68
C LEU A 82 -5.23 -13.27 11.79
N THR A 83 -3.96 -12.93 12.07
CA THR A 83 -2.86 -13.89 12.14
C THR A 83 -2.61 -14.47 13.54
N ARG A 84 -3.39 -14.04 14.54
CA ARG A 84 -3.23 -14.49 15.93
C ARG A 84 -3.62 -15.98 16.08
N PRO A 85 -2.80 -16.81 16.76
CA PRO A 85 -3.16 -18.19 17.07
C PRO A 85 -4.47 -18.28 17.88
N GLY A 86 -5.31 -19.25 17.57
CA GLY A 86 -6.62 -19.40 18.23
C GLY A 86 -7.66 -18.38 17.74
N THR A 87 -7.56 -17.99 16.47
CA THR A 87 -8.44 -17.07 15.75
C THR A 87 -9.91 -17.23 16.17
N PRO A 88 -10.54 -16.18 16.73
CA PRO A 88 -11.93 -16.25 17.19
C PRO A 88 -12.89 -16.68 16.07
N PRO A 89 -13.97 -17.43 16.36
CA PRO A 89 -14.95 -17.87 15.36
C PRO A 89 -15.51 -16.74 14.48
N ASP A 90 -15.59 -15.56 15.07
CA ASP A 90 -16.03 -14.29 14.52
C ASP A 90 -15.05 -13.67 13.50
N THR A 91 -13.88 -14.26 13.27
CA THR A 91 -12.90 -13.73 12.31
C THR A 91 -13.37 -13.81 10.86
N VAL A 92 -14.10 -14.87 10.50
CA VAL A 92 -14.68 -15.00 9.13
C VAL A 92 -15.72 -13.90 8.89
N ALA A 93 -16.47 -13.54 9.93
CA ALA A 93 -17.43 -12.45 9.90
C ALA A 93 -16.79 -11.07 9.76
N VAL A 94 -15.60 -10.88 10.34
CA VAL A 94 -14.80 -9.65 10.16
C VAL A 94 -14.31 -9.53 8.71
N LEU A 95 -13.91 -10.64 8.08
CA LEU A 95 -13.52 -10.62 6.66
C LEU A 95 -14.69 -10.23 5.75
N ALA A 96 -15.92 -10.65 6.06
CA ALA A 96 -17.10 -10.21 5.33
C ALA A 96 -17.25 -8.66 5.36
N ASP A 97 -17.11 -8.03 6.53
CA ASP A 97 -17.20 -6.56 6.64
C ASP A 97 -16.03 -5.84 5.94
N VAL A 98 -14.84 -6.45 5.93
CA VAL A 98 -13.65 -5.86 5.30
C VAL A 98 -13.78 -5.87 3.78
N PHE A 99 -14.29 -6.98 3.23
CA PHE A 99 -14.39 -7.21 1.79
C PHE A 99 -15.72 -6.79 1.17
N ASP A 100 -16.68 -6.30 1.95
CA ASP A 100 -17.90 -5.68 1.44
C ASP A 100 -17.56 -4.56 0.42
N PRO A 101 -17.98 -4.69 -0.86
CA PRO A 101 -17.66 -3.75 -1.92
C PRO A 101 -18.45 -2.44 -1.82
N GLU A 102 -19.55 -2.41 -1.06
CA GLU A 102 -20.38 -1.22 -0.87
C GLU A 102 -20.00 -0.47 0.41
N HIS A 103 -19.91 -1.18 1.53
CA HIS A 103 -19.77 -0.58 2.87
C HIS A 103 -18.46 -0.91 3.56
N GLY A 104 -17.67 -1.83 3.00
CA GLY A 104 -16.44 -2.33 3.59
C GLY A 104 -15.20 -1.51 3.28
N ALA A 105 -14.08 -1.98 3.83
CA ALA A 105 -12.78 -1.37 3.60
C ALA A 105 -12.36 -1.46 2.12
N LEU A 106 -12.72 -2.56 1.43
CA LEU A 106 -12.49 -2.71 -0.01
C LEU A 106 -13.25 -1.64 -0.80
N GLY A 107 -14.57 -1.50 -0.59
CA GLY A 107 -15.38 -0.47 -1.25
C GLY A 107 -14.88 0.95 -1.01
N ALA A 108 -14.52 1.27 0.25
CA ALA A 108 -13.94 2.56 0.61
C ALA A 108 -12.61 2.82 -0.12
N PHE A 109 -11.75 1.79 -0.25
CA PHE A 109 -10.47 1.92 -0.93
C PHE A 109 -10.63 2.04 -2.45
N THR A 110 -11.57 1.32 -3.06
CA THR A 110 -11.96 1.47 -4.47
C THR A 110 -12.43 2.90 -4.74
N THR A 111 -13.27 3.46 -3.87
CA THR A 111 -13.73 4.86 -3.96
C THR A 111 -12.59 5.86 -3.82
N LEU A 112 -11.65 5.61 -2.91
CA LEU A 112 -10.45 6.43 -2.75
C LEU A 112 -9.58 6.41 -4.00
N ALA A 113 -9.34 5.22 -4.59
CA ALA A 113 -8.57 5.07 -5.82
C ALA A 113 -9.24 5.79 -7.00
N ALA A 114 -10.56 5.68 -7.15
CA ALA A 114 -11.32 6.39 -8.17
C ALA A 114 -11.22 7.92 -8.01
N THR A 115 -11.33 8.42 -6.77
CA THR A 115 -11.15 9.84 -6.45
C THR A 115 -9.71 10.30 -6.75
N ALA A 116 -8.72 9.51 -6.37
CA ALA A 116 -7.31 9.79 -6.62
C ALA A 116 -7.01 9.82 -8.13
N SER A 117 -7.61 8.93 -8.92
CA SER A 117 -7.50 8.93 -10.39
C SER A 117 -8.03 10.24 -10.99
N ARG A 118 -9.21 10.71 -10.57
CA ARG A 118 -9.77 12.01 -11.01
C ARG A 118 -8.89 13.18 -10.59
N PHE A 119 -8.35 13.16 -9.37
CA PHE A 119 -7.40 14.18 -8.93
C PHE A 119 -6.14 14.16 -9.80
N ALA A 120 -5.56 12.98 -10.05
CA ALA A 120 -4.37 12.84 -10.88
C ALA A 120 -4.61 13.29 -12.33
N GLN A 121 -5.79 13.04 -12.89
CA GLN A 121 -6.20 13.57 -14.19
C GLN A 121 -6.10 15.11 -14.21
N GLN A 122 -6.71 15.78 -13.23
CA GLN A 122 -6.69 17.24 -13.15
C GLN A 122 -5.26 17.78 -13.04
N GLN A 123 -4.42 17.15 -12.22
CA GLN A 123 -3.01 17.53 -12.06
C GLN A 123 -2.20 17.27 -13.33
N ALA A 124 -2.47 16.18 -14.06
CA ALA A 124 -1.80 15.87 -15.33
C ALA A 124 -2.19 16.86 -16.44
N THR A 125 -3.46 17.25 -16.53
CA THR A 125 -3.91 18.31 -17.45
C THR A 125 -3.23 19.65 -17.16
N GLN A 126 -2.88 19.92 -15.91
CA GLN A 126 -2.15 21.12 -15.48
C GLN A 126 -0.62 20.99 -15.62
N GLY A 127 -0.10 19.83 -16.06
CA GLY A 127 1.33 19.56 -16.18
C GLY A 127 2.06 19.33 -14.85
N LEU A 128 1.32 19.13 -13.75
CA LEU A 128 1.89 18.92 -12.40
C LEU A 128 2.20 17.45 -12.10
N LEU A 129 1.54 16.52 -12.79
CA LEU A 129 1.83 15.08 -12.72
C LEU A 129 2.01 14.48 -14.12
N PRO A 130 2.82 13.41 -14.26
CA PRO A 130 2.86 12.62 -15.49
C PRO A 130 1.50 11.96 -15.76
N PRO A 131 1.02 11.92 -17.03
CA PRO A 131 -0.21 11.23 -17.39
C PRO A 131 -0.24 9.74 -16.99
N GLU A 132 0.91 9.09 -16.93
CA GLU A 132 1.05 7.69 -16.52
C GLU A 132 0.53 7.45 -15.10
N VAL A 133 0.63 8.44 -14.21
CA VAL A 133 0.11 8.35 -12.83
C VAL A 133 -1.41 8.30 -12.82
N TRP A 134 -2.07 9.12 -13.65
CA TRP A 134 -3.52 9.06 -13.82
C TRP A 134 -3.96 7.70 -14.37
N LEU A 135 -3.29 7.22 -15.43
CA LEU A 135 -3.60 5.92 -16.02
C LEU A 135 -3.42 4.77 -15.04
N ALA A 136 -2.33 4.78 -14.25
CA ALA A 136 -2.08 3.77 -13.23
C ALA A 136 -3.16 3.76 -12.15
N LEU A 137 -3.58 4.93 -11.65
CA LEU A 137 -4.64 5.04 -10.65
C LEU A 137 -6.01 4.64 -11.19
N GLY A 138 -6.32 4.99 -12.45
CA GLY A 138 -7.55 4.54 -13.12
C GLY A 138 -7.58 3.02 -13.27
N ARG A 139 -6.47 2.41 -13.67
CA ARG A 139 -6.35 0.96 -13.76
C ARG A 139 -6.51 0.28 -12.40
N ALA A 140 -5.84 0.79 -11.36
CA ALA A 140 -5.97 0.27 -10.01
C ALA A 140 -7.41 0.35 -9.49
N ALA A 141 -8.12 1.45 -9.76
CA ALA A 141 -9.53 1.58 -9.38
C ALA A 141 -10.42 0.53 -10.07
N ASN A 142 -10.18 0.25 -11.35
CA ASN A 142 -10.92 -0.79 -12.08
C ASN A 142 -10.60 -2.18 -11.54
N GLU A 143 -9.32 -2.52 -11.34
CA GLU A 143 -8.91 -3.83 -10.81
C GLU A 143 -9.50 -4.06 -9.39
N LEU A 144 -9.54 -3.03 -8.54
CA LEU A 144 -10.18 -3.13 -7.22
C LEU A 144 -11.69 -3.30 -7.30
N ASN A 145 -12.35 -2.64 -8.26
CA ASN A 145 -13.77 -2.83 -8.50
C ASN A 145 -14.09 -4.26 -8.95
N ASP A 146 -13.30 -4.79 -9.89
CA ASP A 146 -13.47 -6.16 -10.40
C ASP A 146 -13.26 -7.19 -9.28
N ILE A 147 -12.22 -7.02 -8.45
CA ILE A 147 -12.03 -7.85 -7.24
C ILE A 147 -13.23 -7.75 -6.29
N GLY A 148 -13.80 -6.56 -6.13
CA GLY A 148 -15.00 -6.35 -5.30
C GLY A 148 -16.20 -7.14 -5.81
N LEU A 149 -16.42 -7.16 -7.13
CA LEU A 149 -17.48 -7.94 -7.77
C LEU A 149 -17.26 -9.45 -7.59
N ASP A 150 -16.02 -9.93 -7.77
CA ASP A 150 -15.69 -11.34 -7.56
C ASP A 150 -15.93 -11.77 -6.09
N LEU A 151 -15.65 -10.89 -5.13
CA LEU A 151 -15.83 -11.19 -3.70
C LEU A 151 -17.28 -11.10 -3.25
N ASP A 152 -18.09 -10.23 -3.85
CA ASP A 152 -19.53 -10.08 -3.55
C ASP A 152 -20.27 -11.42 -3.65
N GLU A 153 -19.92 -12.23 -4.65
CA GLU A 153 -20.45 -13.59 -4.85
C GLU A 153 -20.24 -14.53 -3.65
N HIS A 154 -19.31 -14.20 -2.76
CA HIS A 154 -18.91 -15.01 -1.61
C HIS A 154 -19.22 -14.37 -0.26
N LEU A 155 -19.66 -13.10 -0.22
CA LEU A 155 -19.90 -12.40 1.04
C LEU A 155 -21.02 -13.02 1.86
N ASP A 156 -22.09 -13.52 1.23
CA ASP A 156 -23.16 -14.24 1.93
C ASP A 156 -22.63 -15.49 2.65
N THR A 157 -21.67 -16.19 2.04
CA THR A 157 -21.03 -17.37 2.64
C THR A 157 -20.18 -16.98 3.85
N LEU A 158 -19.44 -15.88 3.75
CA LEU A 158 -18.64 -15.35 4.87
C LEU A 158 -19.53 -14.80 5.99
N ALA A 159 -20.63 -14.13 5.66
CA ALA A 159 -21.59 -13.61 6.62
C ALA A 159 -22.33 -14.73 7.35
N ALA A 160 -22.69 -15.82 6.67
CA ALA A 160 -23.31 -16.99 7.28
C ALA A 160 -22.41 -17.67 8.33
N ALA A 161 -21.09 -17.51 8.27
CA ALA A 161 -20.18 -18.01 9.31
C ALA A 161 -20.35 -17.30 10.67
N ARG A 162 -21.10 -16.18 10.73
CA ARG A 162 -21.48 -15.50 11.99
C ARG A 162 -22.35 -16.37 12.89
N THR A 163 -23.14 -17.27 12.32
CA THR A 163 -24.03 -18.14 13.09
C THR A 163 -23.32 -19.46 13.35
N PRO A 164 -23.02 -19.81 14.63
CA PRO A 164 -22.55 -21.15 14.92
C PRO A 164 -23.62 -22.12 14.44
N SER A 165 -23.26 -23.03 13.55
CA SER A 165 -24.19 -24.04 13.07
C SER A 165 -24.60 -24.92 14.26
N THR A 166 -25.82 -24.77 14.76
CA THR A 166 -26.41 -25.61 15.80
C THR A 166 -26.78 -27.00 15.28
N THR A 167 -26.38 -27.34 14.04
CA THR A 167 -26.60 -28.67 13.50
C THR A 167 -25.68 -29.67 14.21
N PRO A 168 -26.21 -30.70 14.87
CA PRO A 168 -25.37 -31.71 15.50
C PRO A 168 -24.56 -32.41 14.41
N VAL A 169 -23.24 -32.23 14.42
CA VAL A 169 -22.35 -33.05 13.61
C VAL A 169 -22.52 -34.48 14.10
N LYS A 170 -23.19 -35.32 13.29
CA LYS A 170 -23.36 -36.74 13.60
C LYS A 170 -21.95 -37.34 13.76
N PRO A 171 -21.63 -37.97 14.91
CA PRO A 171 -20.34 -38.58 15.09
C PRO A 171 -20.10 -39.60 13.96
N PRO A 172 -18.89 -39.65 13.37
CA PRO A 172 -18.58 -40.61 12.33
C PRO A 172 -18.85 -42.02 12.87
N VAL A 173 -19.74 -42.74 12.18
CA VAL A 173 -20.11 -44.11 12.56
C VAL A 173 -18.84 -44.97 12.41
N PRO A 174 -18.38 -45.64 13.47
CA PRO A 174 -17.23 -46.53 13.39
C PRO A 174 -17.51 -47.63 12.36
N VAL A 175 -16.70 -47.70 11.32
CA VAL A 175 -16.79 -48.77 10.32
C VAL A 175 -16.12 -50.01 10.92
N PRO A 176 -16.78 -51.18 10.97
CA PRO A 176 -16.15 -52.39 11.50
C PRO A 176 -14.95 -52.78 10.64
N LEU A 177 -13.77 -52.84 11.26
CA LEU A 177 -12.55 -53.34 10.66
C LEU A 177 -12.73 -54.81 10.28
N VAL A 178 -12.77 -55.09 8.98
CA VAL A 178 -12.78 -56.46 8.45
C VAL A 178 -11.41 -57.09 8.75
N VAL A 179 -11.34 -57.88 9.83
CA VAL A 179 -10.19 -58.74 10.09
C VAL A 179 -10.21 -59.86 9.04
N ARG A 180 -9.34 -59.74 8.02
CA ARG A 180 -9.05 -60.86 7.11
C ARG A 180 -8.30 -61.93 7.89
N ARG A 181 -9.02 -62.98 8.28
CA ARG A 181 -8.42 -64.22 8.83
C ARG A 181 -7.70 -64.95 7.70
N HIS A 182 -6.38 -64.83 7.64
CA HIS A 182 -5.54 -65.73 6.85
C HIS A 182 -5.65 -67.14 7.46
N ARG A 183 -6.00 -68.12 6.62
CA ARG A 183 -5.84 -69.54 6.91
C ARG A 183 -4.61 -70.05 6.18
#